data_AF-A0A0S8H100-F1
#
_entry.id   AF-A0A0S8H100-F1
#
_cell.length_a   1.000
_cell.length_b   1.000
_cell.length_c   1.000
_cell.angle_alpha   90.00
_cell.angle_beta   90.00
_cell.angle_gamma   90.00
#
_symmetry.space_group_name_H-M   'P 1'
#
loop_
_entity.id
_entity.type
_entity.pdbx_description
1 polymer ?
#
loop_
_entity_poly.entity_id
_entity_poly.type
_entity_poly.pdbx_seq_one_letter_code
_entity_poly.pdbx_strand_id
1 'polypeptide(L)'
;MFLIAGLREFGEPARKALIMDLADGQQLGRRIGAYYMVRGMLICPAPFLGGLLWGWNPAAPFVLGGLVSATGLAWFVLEGLLFGRQAP
;
A
#
# COMPACT_ATOMS: atom_id res chain seq x y z
N MET A 1 -23.33 -3.03 2.30
CA MET A 1 -22.29 -2.63 1.32
C MET A 1 -21.83 -1.17 1.46
N PHE A 2 -22.70 -0.23 1.84
CA PHE A 2 -22.34 1.17 2.05
C PHE A 2 -21.26 1.43 3.13
N LEU A 3 -21.24 0.65 4.22
CA LEU A 3 -20.25 0.83 5.29
C LEU A 3 -18.81 0.58 4.81
N ILE A 4 -18.59 -0.48 4.04
CA ILE A 4 -17.27 -0.88 3.53
C ILE A 4 -16.83 0.03 2.37
N ALA A 5 -17.75 0.35 1.46
CA ALA A 5 -17.48 1.30 0.38
C ALA A 5 -17.21 2.71 0.92
N GLY A 6 -18.03 3.18 1.88
CA GLY A 6 -17.87 4.46 2.56
C GLY A 6 -16.54 4.60 3.28
N LEU A 7 -16.09 3.58 4.02
CA LEU A 7 -14.75 3.57 4.65
C LEU A 7 -13.60 3.68 3.63
N ARG A 8 -13.76 3.10 2.45
CA ARG A 8 -12.81 3.26 1.34
C ARG A 8 -12.85 4.68 0.77
N GLU A 9 -14.06 5.21 0.57
CA GLU A 9 -14.31 6.56 0.08
C GLU A 9 -13.75 7.65 1.01
N PHE A 10 -13.72 7.44 2.33
CA PHE A 10 -13.14 8.40 3.30
C PHE A 10 -11.60 8.51 3.17
N GLY A 11 -10.92 7.43 2.80
CA GLY A 11 -9.46 7.42 2.66
C GLY A 11 -8.96 7.98 1.33
N GLU A 12 -9.77 7.91 0.28
CA GLU A 12 -9.45 8.39 -1.06
C GLU A 12 -9.15 9.92 -1.13
N PRO A 13 -9.95 10.82 -0.51
CA PRO A 13 -9.68 12.26 -0.50
C PRO A 13 -8.51 12.61 0.42
N ALA A 14 -8.38 11.97 1.59
CA ALA A 14 -7.26 12.20 2.51
C ALA A 14 -5.91 11.83 1.86
N ARG A 15 -5.85 10.73 1.12
CA ARG A 15 -4.66 10.30 0.38
C ARG A 15 -4.28 11.28 -0.73
N LYS A 16 -5.27 11.79 -1.48
CA LYS A 16 -5.05 12.78 -2.53
C LYS A 16 -4.61 14.14 -1.98
N ALA A 17 -5.17 14.55 -0.84
CA ALA A 17 -4.79 15.77 -0.15
C ALA A 17 -3.34 15.69 0.34
N LEU A 18 -2.94 14.59 0.99
CA LEU A 18 -1.57 14.41 1.48
C LEU A 18 -0.51 14.42 0.35
N ILE A 19 -0.84 13.85 -0.82
CA ILE A 19 0.05 13.88 -1.98
C ILE A 19 0.19 15.31 -2.55
N MET A 20 -0.89 16.09 -2.55
CA MET A 20 -0.88 17.49 -2.99
C MET A 20 -0.14 18.41 -2.00
N ASP A 21 -0.32 18.18 -0.69
CA ASP A 21 0.32 18.98 0.36
C ASP A 21 1.84 18.78 0.40
N LEU A 22 2.33 17.59 0.04
CA LEU A 22 3.76 17.26 0.01
C LEU A 22 4.46 17.71 -1.28
N ALA A 23 3.73 18.24 -2.25
CA ALA A 23 4.25 18.57 -3.56
C ALA A 23 4.23 20.09 -3.79
N ASP A 24 5.35 20.76 -3.50
CA ASP A 24 5.57 22.16 -3.86
C ASP A 24 5.32 22.36 -5.37
N GLY A 25 4.46 23.33 -5.70
CA GLY A 25 3.82 23.49 -7.02
C GLY A 25 4.76 23.62 -8.23
N GLN A 26 6.06 23.83 -8.02
CA GLN A 26 7.08 23.91 -9.08
C GLN A 26 7.56 22.55 -9.60
N GLN A 27 7.40 21.45 -8.86
CA GLN A 27 7.91 20.10 -9.24
C GLN A 27 6.87 18.98 -9.12
N LEU A 28 5.58 19.34 -9.05
CA LEU A 28 4.45 18.44 -8.83
C LEU A 28 4.45 17.24 -9.80
N GLY A 29 4.65 17.49 -11.10
CA GLY A 29 4.65 16.45 -12.13
C GLY A 29 5.78 15.42 -11.99
N ARG A 30 6.97 15.84 -11.52
CA ARG A 30 8.11 14.93 -11.31
C ARG A 30 7.88 14.04 -10.09
N ARG A 31 7.37 14.59 -8.98
CA ARG A 31 7.09 13.85 -7.74
C ARG A 31 5.96 12.84 -7.92
N ILE A 32 4.86 13.27 -8.54
CA ILE A 32 3.73 12.39 -8.87
C ILE A 32 4.18 11.31 -9.85
N GLY A 33 4.89 11.69 -10.92
CA GLY A 33 5.41 10.73 -11.90
C GLY A 33 6.32 9.68 -11.27
N ALA A 34 7.27 10.08 -10.41
CA ALA A 34 8.15 9.15 -9.70
C ALA A 34 7.36 8.22 -8.77
N TYR A 35 6.39 8.73 -8.01
CA TYR A 35 5.54 7.93 -7.14
C TYR A 35 4.78 6.84 -7.90
N TYR A 36 4.11 7.21 -9.00
CA TYR A 36 3.36 6.26 -9.82
C TYR A 36 4.28 5.30 -10.58
N MET A 37 5.47 5.74 -10.97
CA MET A 37 6.45 4.88 -11.64
C MET A 37 6.98 3.79 -10.70
N VAL A 38 7.38 4.15 -9.47
CA VAL A 38 7.81 3.18 -8.45
C VAL A 38 6.69 2.21 -8.11
N ARG A 39 5.47 2.73 -7.93
CA ARG A 39 4.29 1.89 -7.67
C ARG A 39 4.00 0.93 -8.82
N GLY A 40 4.04 1.41 -10.06
CA GLY A 40 3.86 0.57 -11.25
C GLY A 40 4.92 -0.51 -11.35
N MET A 41 6.19 -0.16 -11.12
CA MET A 41 7.31 -1.09 -11.17
C MET A 41 7.21 -2.21 -10.13
N LEU A 42 6.69 -1.90 -8.93
CA LEU A 42 6.43 -2.90 -7.88
C LEU A 42 5.23 -3.79 -8.20
N ILE A 43 4.18 -3.26 -8.84
CA ILE A 43 2.94 -4.00 -9.14
C ILE A 43 3.08 -4.86 -10.40
N CYS A 44 3.82 -4.41 -11.42
CA CYS A 44 4.00 -5.11 -12.69
C CYS A 44 4.39 -6.60 -12.57
N PRO A 45 5.36 -7.00 -11.71
CA PRO A 45 5.73 -8.41 -11.57
C PRO A 45 4.74 -9.23 -10.72
N ALA A 46 3.83 -8.60 -9.98
CA ALA A 46 2.98 -9.30 -9.02
C ALA A 46 2.01 -10.31 -9.67
N PRO A 47 1.31 -10.01 -10.78
CA PRO A 47 0.46 -10.98 -11.47
C PRO A 47 1.26 -12.16 -12.04
N PHE A 48 2.49 -11.91 -12.51
CA PHE A 48 3.37 -12.95 -13.05
C PHE A 48 3.76 -13.95 -11.96
N LEU A 49 4.19 -13.45 -10.79
CA LEU A 49 4.49 -14.28 -9.62
C LEU A 49 3.24 -15.03 -9.13
N GLY A 50 2.08 -14.36 -9.08
CA GLY A 50 0.82 -14.98 -8.70
C GLY A 50 0.41 -16.13 -9.64
N GLY A 51 0.58 -15.93 -10.95
CA GLY A 51 0.31 -16.97 -11.96
C GLY A 51 1.25 -18.17 -11.86
N LEU A 52 2.55 -17.93 -11.59
CA LEU A 52 3.52 -19.01 -11.35
C LEU A 52 3.16 -19.83 -10.10
N LEU A 53 2.79 -19.16 -9.00
CA LEU A 53 2.36 -19.83 -7.77
C LEU A 53 1.07 -20.63 -7.98
N TRP A 54 0.14 -20.10 -8.77
CA TRP A 54 -1.13 -20.77 -9.09
C TRP A 54 -0.92 -22.11 -9.80
N GLY A 55 0.06 -22.17 -10.72
CA GLY A 55 0.42 -23.39 -11.44
C GLY A 55 0.92 -24.51 -10.53
N TRP A 56 1.52 -24.18 -9.38
CA TRP A 56 1.96 -25.17 -8.40
C TRP A 56 0.84 -25.55 -7.42
N ASN A 57 0.13 -24.56 -6.87
CA ASN A 57 -1.00 -24.77 -6.00
C ASN A 57 -1.93 -23.54 -6.02
N PRO A 58 -3.23 -23.68 -6.35
CA PRO A 58 -4.18 -22.57 -6.35
C PRO A 58 -4.29 -21.81 -5.02
N ALA A 59 -3.95 -22.45 -3.89
CA ALA A 59 -3.97 -21.83 -2.57
C ALA A 59 -2.72 -20.98 -2.27
N ALA A 60 -1.59 -21.23 -2.95
CA ALA A 60 -0.31 -20.60 -2.64
C ALA A 60 -0.31 -19.06 -2.77
N PRO A 61 -0.92 -18.44 -3.81
CA PRO A 61 -0.99 -16.98 -3.92
C PRO A 61 -1.72 -16.32 -2.75
N PHE A 62 -2.79 -16.97 -2.26
CA PHE A 62 -3.59 -16.45 -1.15
C PHE A 62 -2.85 -16.57 0.18
N VAL A 63 -2.21 -17.70 0.44
CA VAL A 63 -1.44 -17.92 1.68
C VAL A 63 -0.24 -16.97 1.74
N LEU A 64 0.54 -16.89 0.67
CA LEU A 64 1.71 -16.01 0.64
C LEU A 64 1.33 -14.53 0.67
N GLY A 65 0.29 -14.13 -0.07
CA GLY A 65 -0.25 -12.76 0.00
C GLY A 65 -0.74 -12.40 1.40
N GLY A 66 -1.40 -13.35 2.08
CA GLY A 66 -1.85 -13.19 3.46
C GLY A 66 -0.69 -13.04 4.44
N LEU A 67 0.33 -13.90 4.34
CA LEU A 67 1.52 -13.84 5.20
C LEU A 67 2.28 -12.52 5.03
N VAL A 68 2.53 -12.09 3.79
CA VAL A 68 3.22 -10.81 3.52
C VAL A 68 2.44 -9.63 4.09
N SER A 69 1.12 -9.64 3.93
CA SER A 69 0.24 -8.61 4.48
C SER A 69 0.24 -8.60 6.00
N ALA A 70 0.21 -9.78 6.63
CA ALA A 70 0.25 -9.93 8.09
C ALA A 70 1.59 -9.46 8.67
N THR A 71 2.72 -9.77 8.02
CA THR A 71 4.03 -9.28 8.44
C THR A 71 4.14 -7.76 8.30
N GLY A 72 3.61 -7.18 7.22
CA GLY A 72 3.59 -5.73 7.04
C GLY A 72 2.71 -5.02 8.07
N LEU A 73 1.55 -5.61 8.39
CA LEU A 73 0.68 -5.10 9.45
C LEU A 73 1.36 -5.21 10.83
N ALA A 74 1.98 -6.34 11.13
CA ALA A 74 2.71 -6.53 12.37
C ALA A 74 3.84 -5.52 12.51
N TRP A 75 4.62 -5.29 11.43
CA TRP A 75 5.65 -4.25 11.40
C TRP A 75 5.09 -2.85 11.67
N PHE A 76 4.03 -2.46 10.95
CA PHE A 76 3.38 -1.15 11.14
C PHE A 76 2.87 -0.95 12.56
N VAL A 77 2.25 -1.98 13.15
CA VAL A 77 1.77 -1.93 14.53
C VAL A 77 2.93 -1.84 15.51
N LEU A 78 4.01 -2.61 15.30
CA LEU A 78 5.19 -2.56 16.15
C LEU A 78 5.87 -1.19 16.09
N GLU A 79 6.08 -0.62 14.91
CA GLU A 79 6.60 0.74 14.78
C GLU A 79 5.66 1.78 15.39
N GLY A 80 4.34 1.66 15.18
CA GLY A 80 3.35 2.54 15.80
C GLY A 80 3.36 2.47 17.34
N LEU A 81 3.56 1.29 17.91
CA LEU A 81 3.70 1.08 19.36
C LEU A 81 5.04 1.62 19.90
N LEU A 82 6.13 1.48 19.14
CA LEU A 82 7.44 2.05 19.48
C LEU A 82 7.42 3.58 19.44
N PHE A 83 6.77 4.16 18.43
CA PHE A 83 6.62 5.61 18.27
C PHE A 83 5.68 6.22 19.32
N GLY A 84 4.59 5.52 19.65
CA GLY A 84 3.64 5.91 20.71
C GLY A 84 4.23 5.90 22.13
N ARG A 85 5.40 5.29 22.34
CA ARG A 85 6.11 5.26 23.62
C ARG A 85 7.07 6.45 23.84
N GLN A 86 7.19 7.36 22.86
CA GLN A 86 8.05 8.55 22.92
C GLN A 86 7.30 9.88 23.16
N ALA A 87 6.00 9.84 23.50
CA ALA A 87 5.30 11.05 23.94
C ALA A 87 5.70 11.40 25.39
N PRO A 88 6.22 12.62 25.65
CA PRO A 88 6.50 13.10 27.00
C PRO A 88 5.22 13.33 27.82
#